data_AF-A0A9P5YW15-F1
#
_entry.id   AF-A0A9P5YW15-F1
#
_cell.length_a   1.000
_cell.length_b   1.000
_cell.length_c   1.000
_cell.angle_alpha   90.00
_cell.angle_beta   90.00
_cell.angle_gamma   90.00
#
_symmetry.space_group_name_H-M   'P 1'
#
loop_
_entity.id
_entity.type
_entity.pdbx_description
1 polymer ?
#
loop_
_entity_poly.entity_id
_entity_poly.type
_entity_poly.pdbx_seq_one_letter_code
_entity_poly.pdbx_strand_id
1 'polypeptide(L)'
;MTEHPSTISRRHQSLSRRIWKECATYPPLPRITITIPNFPWIIDVRATKTSYVTLEDVVDTIYASLRKTLSRSDLYAVASKLAPTDQYYAARAYEHRYGNRRSAEFYDDEKRRSLRRVDFLVGRTHFMGLVNNSRKSDQWQLNTR
;
A
#
# COMPACT_ATOMS: atom_id res chain seq x y z
N MET A 1 -18.24 -4.20 4.11
CA MET A 1 -17.24 -4.38 5.19
C MET A 1 -15.92 -4.78 4.55
N THR A 2 -14.84 -4.02 4.77
CA THR A 2 -13.48 -4.38 4.33
C THR A 2 -12.82 -5.18 5.43
N GLU A 3 -12.50 -6.45 5.17
CA GLU A 3 -11.74 -7.30 6.10
C GLU A 3 -10.38 -6.67 6.41
N HIS A 4 -9.93 -6.86 7.65
CA HIS A 4 -8.66 -6.36 8.14
C HIS A 4 -7.51 -7.09 7.42
N PRO A 5 -6.39 -6.43 7.06
CA PRO A 5 -5.30 -7.08 6.32
C PRO A 5 -4.77 -8.34 7.00
N SER A 6 -4.72 -8.33 8.34
CA SER A 6 -4.30 -9.47 9.16
C SER A 6 -5.24 -10.68 9.11
N THR A 7 -6.46 -10.52 8.56
CA THR A 7 -7.45 -11.61 8.39
C THR A 7 -7.55 -12.12 6.97
N ILE A 8 -6.88 -11.49 5.99
CA ILE A 8 -6.89 -11.92 4.59
C ILE A 8 -5.96 -13.12 4.44
N SER A 9 -6.47 -14.32 4.73
CA SER A 9 -5.78 -15.56 4.38
C SER A 9 -6.68 -16.43 3.52
N ARG A 10 -6.30 -16.60 2.26
CA ARG A 10 -7.04 -17.46 1.33
C ARG A 10 -6.62 -18.93 1.42
N ARG A 11 -5.45 -19.25 2.00
CA ARG A 11 -4.90 -20.63 2.11
C ARG A 11 -3.87 -20.88 3.23
N HIS A 12 -3.54 -19.88 4.06
CA HIS A 12 -2.51 -20.00 5.11
C HIS A 12 -3.11 -19.91 6.53
N GLN A 13 -2.51 -20.59 7.51
CA GLN A 13 -2.90 -20.36 8.91
C GLN A 13 -2.68 -18.89 9.24
N SER A 14 -3.68 -18.24 9.83
CA SER A 14 -3.56 -16.85 10.27
C SER A 14 -2.40 -16.74 11.26
N LEU A 15 -1.51 -15.77 11.06
CA LEU A 15 -0.43 -15.50 12.00
C LEU A 15 -1.01 -15.25 13.39
N SER A 16 -0.35 -15.77 14.42
CA SER A 16 -0.80 -15.57 15.79
C SER A 16 -0.82 -14.07 16.12
N ARG A 17 -1.75 -13.65 16.99
CA ARG A 17 -1.84 -12.25 17.45
C ARG A 17 -0.55 -11.76 18.11
N ARG A 18 0.28 -12.67 18.62
CA ARG A 18 1.58 -12.33 19.22
C ARG A 18 2.56 -11.82 18.17
N ILE A 19 2.65 -12.50 17.02
CA ILE A 19 3.53 -12.13 15.91
C ILE A 19 3.21 -10.72 15.42
N TRP A 20 1.94 -10.39 15.25
CA TRP A 20 1.52 -9.04 14.83
C TRP A 20 2.02 -7.91 15.74
N LYS A 21 2.24 -8.20 17.03
CA LYS A 21 2.70 -7.23 18.03
C LYS A 21 4.23 -7.18 18.18
N GLU A 22 4.96 -8.02 17.46
CA GLU A 22 6.42 -8.00 17.48
C GLU A 22 6.95 -6.72 16.82
N CYS A 23 8.13 -6.26 17.27
CA CYS A 23 8.77 -5.09 16.68
C CYS A 23 9.13 -5.35 15.22
N ALA A 24 8.82 -4.40 14.34
CA ALA A 24 9.09 -4.52 12.91
C ALA A 24 10.57 -4.30 12.55
N THR A 25 11.36 -3.71 13.44
CA THR A 25 12.76 -3.38 13.22
C THR A 25 13.62 -3.81 14.40
N TYR A 26 14.90 -4.05 14.12
CA TYR A 26 15.93 -4.20 15.13
C TYR A 26 17.07 -3.21 14.85
N PRO A 27 17.37 -2.26 15.77
CA PRO A 27 16.68 -2.02 17.03
C PRO A 27 15.22 -1.54 16.84
N PRO A 28 14.34 -1.65 17.88
CA PRO A 28 12.97 -1.17 17.79
C PRO A 28 12.90 0.35 17.59
N LEU A 29 12.17 0.79 16.56
CA LEU A 29 12.02 2.22 16.23
C LEU A 29 10.57 2.69 16.42
N PRO A 30 10.33 3.92 16.91
CA PRO A 30 8.98 4.47 17.08
C PRO A 30 8.32 4.90 15.76
N ARG A 31 9.12 5.05 14.70
CA ARG A 31 8.70 5.51 13.38
C ARG A 31 9.62 4.96 12.32
N ILE A 32 9.05 4.55 11.18
CA ILE A 32 9.79 4.20 9.97
C ILE A 32 9.11 4.80 8.74
N THR A 33 9.87 4.92 7.67
CA THR A 33 9.44 5.48 6.40
C THR A 33 9.61 4.42 5.32
N ILE A 34 8.55 4.14 4.57
CA ILE A 34 8.53 3.13 3.51
C ILE A 34 8.35 3.80 2.15
N THR A 35 9.24 3.51 1.21
CA THR A 35 9.16 3.92 -0.19
C THR A 35 8.84 2.72 -1.07
N ILE A 36 8.25 2.95 -2.24
CA ILE A 36 8.05 1.90 -3.26
C ILE A 36 8.68 2.44 -4.56
N PRO A 37 9.45 1.64 -5.31
CA PRO A 37 10.00 2.09 -6.60
C PRO A 37 8.89 2.56 -7.54
N ASN A 38 9.12 3.69 -8.22
CA ASN A 38 8.18 4.33 -9.16
C ASN A 38 6.83 4.73 -8.53
N PHE A 39 6.77 4.81 -7.21
CA PHE A 39 5.59 5.23 -6.47
C PHE A 39 5.83 6.60 -5.84
N PRO A 40 5.01 7.61 -6.15
CA PRO A 40 5.30 9.00 -5.79
C PRO A 40 5.00 9.34 -4.32
N TRP A 41 4.43 8.40 -3.56
CA TRP A 41 4.07 8.63 -2.16
C TRP A 41 5.01 7.90 -1.22
N ILE A 42 5.39 8.61 -0.17
CA ILE A 42 6.10 8.04 0.97
C ILE A 42 5.06 7.55 1.98
N ILE A 43 5.24 6.33 2.49
CA ILE A 43 4.38 5.74 3.51
C ILE A 43 5.06 5.92 4.86
N ASP A 44 4.46 6.75 5.71
CA ASP A 44 4.98 7.09 7.03
C ASP A 44 4.31 6.22 8.10
N VAL A 45 5.07 5.30 8.70
CA VAL A 45 4.56 4.36 9.70
C VAL A 45 4.99 4.82 11.08
N ARG A 46 4.01 4.99 11.97
CA ARG A 46 4.23 5.34 13.39
C ARG A 46 3.67 4.26 14.29
N ALA A 47 4.33 4.03 15.41
CA ALA A 47 3.78 3.18 16.47
C ALA A 47 2.44 3.75 16.96
N THR A 48 1.40 2.90 17.04
CA THR A 48 0.06 3.34 17.45
C THR A 48 -0.25 3.01 18.91
N LYS A 49 0.10 1.81 19.36
CA LYS A 49 -0.25 1.25 20.67
C LYS A 49 0.95 1.02 21.59
N THR A 50 2.16 1.17 21.06
CA THR A 50 3.43 0.79 21.68
C THR A 50 4.47 1.90 21.49
N SER A 51 5.63 1.79 22.15
CA SER A 51 6.76 2.73 21.94
C SER A 51 7.56 2.47 20.66
N TYR A 52 7.26 1.37 19.95
CA TYR A 52 7.91 0.96 18.72
C TYR A 52 6.89 0.51 17.67
N VAL A 53 7.26 0.61 16.40
CA VAL A 53 6.49 0.14 15.26
C VAL A 53 6.40 -1.38 15.29
N THR A 54 5.17 -1.88 15.24
CA THR A 54 4.86 -3.33 15.19
C THR A 54 4.65 -3.81 13.75
N LEU A 55 4.66 -5.14 13.55
CA LEU A 55 4.28 -5.73 12.26
C LEU A 55 2.85 -5.35 11.84
N GLU A 56 1.92 -5.25 12.80
CA GLU A 56 0.56 -4.76 12.60
C GLU A 56 0.56 -3.33 12.03
N ASP A 57 1.27 -2.40 12.70
CA ASP A 57 1.37 -1.01 12.25
C ASP A 57 1.89 -0.90 10.81
N VAL A 58 2.91 -1.70 10.45
CA VAL A 58 3.50 -1.71 9.11
C VAL A 58 2.50 -2.17 8.05
N VAL A 59 1.91 -3.35 8.24
CA VAL A 59 1.03 -3.95 7.24
C VAL A 59 -0.26 -3.12 7.08
N ASP A 60 -0.84 -2.66 8.18
CA ASP A 60 -2.05 -1.85 8.15
C ASP A 60 -1.81 -0.49 7.50
N THR A 61 -0.69 0.17 7.81
CA THR A 61 -0.36 1.48 7.22
C THR A 61 -0.08 1.36 5.72
N ILE A 62 0.65 0.32 5.28
CA ILE A 62 0.85 0.05 3.85
C ILE A 62 -0.50 -0.18 3.17
N TYR A 63 -1.34 -1.05 3.73
CA TYR A 63 -2.63 -1.38 3.15
C TYR A 63 -3.56 -0.16 3.06
N ALA A 64 -3.67 0.61 4.14
CA ALA A 64 -4.48 1.83 4.19
C ALA A 64 -3.98 2.88 3.20
N SER A 65 -2.65 3.07 3.11
CA SER A 65 -2.05 4.00 2.15
C SER A 65 -2.36 3.60 0.71
N LEU A 66 -2.17 2.33 0.34
CA LEU A 66 -2.42 1.84 -1.01
C LEU A 66 -3.90 1.93 -1.41
N ARG A 67 -4.83 1.79 -0.45
CA ARG A 67 -6.26 1.93 -0.70
C ARG A 67 -6.76 3.38 -0.75
N LYS A 68 -5.92 4.36 -0.44
CA LYS A 68 -6.32 5.77 -0.49
C LYS A 68 -6.76 6.15 -1.91
N THR A 69 -7.97 6.69 -2.01
CA THR A 69 -8.52 7.25 -3.24
C THR A 69 -7.90 8.62 -3.49
N LEU A 70 -7.56 8.91 -4.73
CA LEU A 70 -6.93 10.16 -5.13
C LEU A 70 -7.99 11.22 -5.47
N SER A 71 -7.80 12.40 -4.91
CA SER A 71 -8.53 13.60 -5.34
C SER A 71 -7.98 14.12 -6.68
N ARG A 72 -8.72 15.03 -7.34
CA ARG A 72 -8.21 15.70 -8.55
C ARG A 72 -6.88 16.42 -8.29
N SER A 73 -6.74 17.07 -7.13
CA SER A 73 -5.49 17.73 -6.71
C SER A 73 -4.34 16.74 -6.55
N ASP A 74 -4.59 15.54 -6.00
CA ASP A 74 -3.56 14.52 -5.90
C ASP A 74 -3.09 14.06 -7.28
N LEU A 75 -4.01 13.91 -8.23
CA LEU A 75 -3.68 13.53 -9.61
C LEU A 75 -2.82 14.58 -10.30
N TYR A 76 -3.15 15.87 -10.16
CA TYR A 76 -2.30 16.95 -10.70
C TYR A 76 -0.91 16.95 -10.07
N ALA A 77 -0.81 16.78 -8.75
CA ALA A 77 0.47 16.75 -8.03
C ALA A 77 1.34 15.54 -8.39
N VAL A 78 0.72 14.44 -8.85
CA VAL A 78 1.39 13.21 -9.25
C VAL A 78 1.75 13.23 -10.73
N ALA A 79 0.93 13.87 -11.58
CA ALA A 79 1.19 14.01 -13.00
C ALA A 79 2.50 14.76 -13.29
N SER A 80 2.93 15.66 -12.40
CA SER A 80 4.22 16.35 -12.48
C SER A 80 5.42 15.50 -12.03
N LYS A 81 5.18 14.39 -11.33
CA LYS A 81 6.22 13.52 -10.74
C LYS A 81 6.39 12.19 -11.45
N LEU A 82 5.40 11.76 -12.24
CA LEU A 82 5.41 10.48 -12.95
C LEU A 82 5.58 10.68 -14.44
N ALA A 83 6.28 9.74 -15.08
CA ALA A 83 6.36 9.70 -16.53
C ALA A 83 4.95 9.50 -17.14
N PRO A 84 4.65 10.07 -18.33
CA PRO A 84 3.37 9.87 -19.01
C PRO A 84 3.01 8.38 -19.19
N THR A 85 4.03 7.54 -19.40
CA THR A 85 3.90 6.09 -19.52
C THR A 85 3.36 5.43 -18.25
N ASP A 86 3.82 5.86 -17.06
CA ASP A 86 3.34 5.32 -15.78
C ASP A 86 1.89 5.73 -15.51
N GLN A 87 1.50 6.94 -15.93
CA GLN A 87 0.12 7.42 -15.83
C GLN A 87 -0.83 6.59 -16.72
N TYR A 88 -0.41 6.30 -17.95
CA TYR A 88 -1.16 5.43 -18.87
C TYR A 88 -1.36 4.03 -18.28
N TYR A 89 -0.29 3.44 -17.73
CA TYR A 89 -0.37 2.14 -17.11
C TYR A 89 -1.22 2.11 -15.83
N ALA A 90 -1.18 3.18 -15.03
CA ALA A 90 -2.05 3.31 -13.85
C ALA A 90 -3.53 3.42 -14.26
N ALA A 91 -3.84 4.16 -15.31
CA ALA A 91 -5.19 4.22 -15.87
C ALA A 91 -5.65 2.83 -16.33
N ARG A 92 -4.83 2.10 -17.09
CA ARG A 92 -5.15 0.73 -17.53
C ARG A 92 -5.29 -0.26 -16.36
N ALA A 93 -4.48 -0.12 -15.30
CA ALA A 93 -4.60 -0.95 -14.11
C ALA A 93 -5.91 -0.69 -13.36
N TYR A 94 -6.32 0.58 -13.27
CA TYR A 94 -7.65 0.96 -12.80
C TYR A 94 -8.75 0.34 -13.67
N GLU A 95 -8.55 0.33 -15.00
CA GLU A 95 -9.49 -0.29 -15.93
C GLU A 95 -9.67 -1.78 -15.70
N HIS A 96 -8.55 -2.48 -15.57
CA HIS A 96 -8.55 -3.90 -15.27
C HIS A 96 -9.17 -4.23 -13.91
N ARG A 97 -9.01 -3.34 -12.92
CA ARG A 97 -9.61 -3.52 -11.59
C ARG A 97 -11.13 -3.43 -11.62
N TYR A 98 -11.72 -2.52 -12.41
CA TYR A 98 -13.17 -2.44 -12.54
C TYR A 98 -13.71 -3.56 -13.46
N GLY A 99 -12.99 -3.92 -14.53
CA GLY A 99 -13.46 -4.90 -15.53
C GLY A 99 -13.59 -6.32 -15.00
N ASN A 100 -12.82 -6.69 -13.97
CA ASN A 100 -12.86 -8.02 -13.36
C ASN A 100 -13.92 -8.21 -12.26
N ARG A 101 -14.74 -7.19 -11.94
CA ARG A 101 -15.80 -7.29 -10.93
C ARG A 101 -17.16 -7.50 -11.58
N ARG A 102 -17.71 -8.71 -11.39
CA ARG A 102 -18.86 -9.32 -12.10
C ARG A 102 -20.25 -8.70 -11.89
N SER A 103 -20.42 -7.56 -11.22
CA SER A 103 -21.76 -7.03 -10.88
C SER A 103 -21.97 -5.61 -11.39
N ALA A 104 -23.05 -5.40 -12.15
CA ALA A 104 -23.45 -4.13 -12.73
C ALA A 104 -23.72 -3.01 -11.69
N GLU A 105 -24.09 -3.33 -10.45
CA GLU A 105 -24.25 -2.31 -9.39
C GLU A 105 -22.92 -1.74 -8.87
N PHE A 106 -21.83 -2.52 -8.91
CA PHE A 106 -20.48 -2.04 -8.59
C PHE A 106 -19.85 -1.27 -9.76
N TYR A 107 -20.39 -1.42 -10.97
CA TYR A 107 -19.90 -0.77 -12.18
C TYR A 107 -20.05 0.75 -12.11
N ASP A 108 -21.25 1.23 -11.78
CA ASP A 108 -21.51 2.67 -11.66
C ASP A 108 -20.85 3.29 -10.43
N ASP A 109 -20.79 2.54 -9.33
CA ASP A 109 -20.23 3.01 -8.06
C ASP A 109 -18.69 3.07 -8.08
N GLU A 110 -18.02 2.20 -8.84
CA GLU A 110 -16.56 2.22 -9.03
C GLU A 110 -16.12 3.12 -10.19
N LYS A 111 -16.94 3.31 -11.24
CA LYS A 111 -16.72 4.35 -12.28
C LYS A 111 -16.75 5.76 -11.71
N ARG A 112 -17.53 5.99 -10.64
CA ARG A 112 -17.54 7.23 -9.84
C ARG A 112 -16.34 7.35 -8.89
N ARG A 113 -15.65 6.24 -8.59
CA ARG A 113 -14.51 6.23 -7.66
C ARG A 113 -13.23 6.55 -8.42
N SER A 114 -12.56 7.62 -8.01
CA SER A 114 -11.27 8.03 -8.54
C SER A 114 -10.21 6.93 -8.43
N LEU A 115 -9.14 7.07 -9.21
CA LEU A 115 -7.91 6.29 -9.09
C LEU A 115 -7.48 6.14 -7.63
N ARG A 116 -7.00 4.97 -7.25
CA ARG A 116 -6.39 4.72 -5.93
C ARG A 116 -4.89 4.58 -6.09
N ARG A 117 -4.15 4.81 -5.01
CA ARG A 117 -2.68 4.66 -5.03
C ARG A 117 -2.22 3.28 -5.52
N VAL A 118 -2.92 2.20 -5.16
CA VAL A 118 -2.62 0.84 -5.63
C VAL A 118 -2.62 0.70 -7.15
N ASP A 119 -3.39 1.53 -7.88
CA ASP A 119 -3.44 1.46 -9.35
C ASP A 119 -2.09 1.88 -9.98
N PHE A 120 -1.30 2.68 -9.26
CA PHE A 120 0.05 3.09 -9.65
C PHE A 120 1.11 2.02 -9.37
N LEU A 121 0.73 0.87 -8.80
CA LEU A 121 1.62 -0.29 -8.74
C LEU A 121 1.59 -1.10 -10.04
N VAL A 122 0.70 -0.78 -10.98
CA VAL A 122 0.66 -1.37 -12.34
C VAL A 122 0.70 -2.91 -12.29
N GLY A 123 -0.16 -3.50 -11.46
CA GLY A 123 -0.25 -4.95 -11.31
C GLY A 123 0.80 -5.60 -10.40
N ARG A 124 1.84 -4.87 -9.96
CA ARG A 124 2.82 -5.33 -8.96
C ARG A 124 2.22 -5.31 -7.56
N THR A 125 1.34 -6.27 -7.29
CA THR A 125 0.49 -6.29 -6.10
C THR A 125 0.90 -7.35 -5.09
N HIS A 126 1.94 -8.13 -5.38
CA HIS A 126 2.48 -9.10 -4.43
C HIS A 126 3.53 -8.43 -3.54
N PHE A 127 3.32 -8.53 -2.22
CA PHE A 127 4.29 -8.09 -1.22
C PHE A 127 5.48 -9.05 -1.22
N MET A 128 6.68 -8.55 -1.54
CA MET A 128 7.92 -9.35 -1.58
C MET A 128 8.83 -9.11 -0.38
N GLY A 129 8.43 -8.24 0.55
CA GLY A 129 9.23 -7.86 1.72
C GLY A 129 9.69 -6.40 1.72
N LEU A 130 10.26 -6.00 2.85
CA LEU A 130 10.89 -4.70 3.05
C LEU A 130 12.41 -4.88 3.09
N VAL A 131 13.14 -3.98 2.43
CA VAL A 131 14.60 -3.93 2.47
C VAL A 131 15.05 -2.56 2.96
N ASN A 132 16.02 -2.52 3.86
CA ASN A 132 16.69 -1.28 4.21
C ASN A 132 17.85 -1.07 3.23
N ASN A 133 17.68 -0.17 2.26
CA ASN A 133 18.70 0.21 1.29
C ASN A 133 19.36 1.56 1.62
N SER A 134 19.02 2.14 2.76
CA SER A 134 19.49 3.45 3.19
C SER A 134 20.60 3.31 4.24
N ARG A 135 21.42 4.36 4.39
CA ARG A 135 22.30 4.47 5.56
C ARG A 135 21.52 4.77 6.84
N LYS A 136 20.24 5.16 6.71
CA LYS A 136 19.36 5.47 7.84
C LYS A 136 18.51 4.24 8.21
N SER A 137 18.52 3.88 9.49
CA SER A 137 17.82 2.70 10.01
C SER A 137 16.30 2.78 9.92
N ASP A 138 15.74 3.99 9.77
CA ASP A 138 14.31 4.26 9.69
C ASP A 138 13.76 4.28 8.26
N GLN A 139 14.59 4.08 7.24
CA GLN A 139 14.18 4.13 5.83
C GLN A 139 14.18 2.74 5.21
N TRP A 140 13.03 2.35 4.67
CA TRP A 140 12.77 1.03 4.11
C TRP A 140 12.16 1.16 2.72
N GLN A 141 12.47 0.22 1.86
CA GLN A 141 11.88 0.10 0.54
C GLN A 141 11.04 -1.17 0.49
N LEU A 142 9.79 -1.05 0.06
CA LEU A 142 8.90 -2.16 -0.20
C LEU A 142 9.12 -2.67 -1.63
N ASN A 143 9.45 -3.95 -1.74
CA ASN A 143 9.55 -4.63 -3.02
C ASN A 143 8.20 -5.27 -3.38
N THR A 144 7.78 -5.07 -4.63
CA THR A 144 6.52 -5.59 -5.17
C THR A 144 6.75 -6.33 -6.48
N ARG A 145 5.96 -7.38 -6.73
CA ARG A 145 5.98 -8.18 -7.97
C ARG A 145 4.59 -8.32 -8.59
#